data_AF-A0A2S7C090-F1
#
_entry.id   AF-A0A2S7C090-F1
#
_cell.length_a   1.000
_cell.length_b   1.000
_cell.length_c   1.000
_cell.angle_alpha   90.00
_cell.angle_beta   90.00
_cell.angle_gamma   90.00
#
_symmetry.space_group_name_H-M   'P 1'
#
loop_
_entity.id
_entity.type
_entity.pdbx_description
1 polymer ?
#
loop_
_entity_poly.entity_id
_entity_poly.type
_entity_poly.pdbx_seq_one_letter_code
_entity_poly.pdbx_strand_id
1 'polypeptide(L)'
;MLVVGVGAFYGLSRMIALFNKSVFEKYSQLIDTYACDGFTIAPEDVVQGELKAHFFLDFGKVKKRDAIVEIGIQGESKFADDFDDDVFKTFKNVNALTTQRVSSGPVLPTLFPQLGAWENLAWNSNTLCSLNGSWARLPRLSIHGFSGSFGVFDERPIRTLFLISSAIKNIDEFARCKSL
;
A
#
# COMPACT_ATOMS: atom_id res chain seq x y z
N MET A 1 10.62 -13.83 9.81
CA MET A 1 11.40 -12.90 10.65
C MET A 1 10.51 -11.71 10.96
N LEU A 2 10.32 -11.32 12.22
CA LEU A 2 9.72 -10.02 12.55
C LEU A 2 10.83 -8.99 12.50
N VAL A 3 10.70 -7.98 11.66
CA VAL A 3 11.59 -6.82 11.65
C VAL A 3 10.75 -5.63 12.08
N VAL A 4 11.15 -4.96 13.15
CA VAL A 4 10.54 -3.70 13.55
C VAL A 4 11.39 -2.60 12.94
N GLY A 5 10.83 -1.92 11.94
CA GLY A 5 11.46 -0.76 11.31
C GLY A 5 10.93 0.51 11.95
N VAL A 6 11.84 1.40 12.37
CA VAL A 6 11.49 2.79 12.65
C VAL A 6 11.57 3.55 11.33
N GLY A 7 10.41 3.85 10.75
CA GLY A 7 10.31 4.65 9.53
C GLY A 7 10.24 6.13 9.88
N ALA A 8 11.26 6.91 9.51
CA ALA A 8 11.23 8.36 9.66
C ALA A 8 10.52 9.01 8.46
N PHE A 9 9.18 9.00 8.45
CA PHE A 9 8.40 9.90 7.60
C PHE A 9 7.82 11.04 8.48
N TYR A 10 8.68 12.03 8.77
CA TYR A 10 8.43 13.33 9.42
C TYR A 10 7.74 13.34 10.82
N GLY A 11 8.47 13.88 11.81
CA GLY A 11 7.91 14.54 13.01
C GLY A 11 7.52 13.64 14.20
N LEU A 12 7.10 12.40 13.96
CA LEU A 12 6.91 11.36 14.97
C LEU A 12 7.57 10.08 14.45
N SER A 13 8.40 9.46 15.30
CA SER A 13 8.99 8.15 15.01
C SER A 13 7.85 7.13 14.88
N ARG A 14 7.53 6.70 13.65
CA ARG A 14 6.50 5.68 13.42
C ARG A 14 7.11 4.29 13.53
N MET A 15 6.43 3.41 14.25
CA MET A 15 6.84 2.01 14.37
C MET A 15 5.99 1.14 13.45
N ILE A 16 6.62 0.60 12.40
CA ILE A 16 5.97 -0.28 11.42
C ILE A 16 6.52 -1.69 11.61
N ALA A 17 5.63 -2.64 11.89
CA ALA A 17 6.00 -4.05 12.03
C ALA A 17 5.98 -4.76 10.67
N LEU A 18 7.07 -5.42 10.30
CA LEU A 18 7.17 -6.21 9.07
C LEU A 18 7.01 -7.70 9.38
N PHE A 19 6.06 -8.33 8.70
CA PHE A 19 5.75 -9.75 8.81
C PHE A 19 5.90 -10.43 7.45
N ASN A 20 6.32 -11.70 7.44
CA ASN A 20 5.89 -12.58 6.36
C ASN A 20 4.51 -13.18 6.70
N LYS A 21 3.90 -13.92 5.78
CA LYS A 21 2.57 -14.52 6.01
C LYS A 21 2.50 -15.34 7.32
N SER A 22 3.34 -16.36 7.48
CA SER A 22 3.30 -17.27 8.63
C SER A 22 3.55 -16.56 9.97
N VAL A 23 4.43 -15.55 9.99
CA VAL A 23 4.69 -14.74 11.19
C VAL A 23 3.50 -13.81 11.47
N PHE A 24 2.84 -13.25 10.46
CA PHE A 24 1.64 -12.43 10.67
C PHE A 24 0.53 -13.24 11.33
N GLU A 25 0.23 -14.43 10.79
CA GLU A 25 -0.81 -15.30 11.35
C GLU A 25 -0.52 -15.71 12.80
N LYS A 26 0.75 -15.92 13.14
CA LYS A 26 1.14 -16.37 14.49
C LYS A 26 1.32 -15.22 15.49
N TYR A 27 1.76 -14.05 15.03
CA TYR A 27 2.30 -12.99 15.89
C TYR A 27 1.75 -11.59 15.62
N SER A 28 0.66 -11.41 14.87
CA SER A 28 0.07 -10.08 14.62
C SER A 28 -0.38 -9.34 15.89
N GLN A 29 -0.62 -10.02 17.02
CA GLN A 29 -0.84 -9.38 18.33
C GLN A 29 0.35 -8.55 18.82
N LEU A 30 1.54 -8.76 18.27
CA LEU A 30 2.73 -7.96 18.61
C LEU A 30 2.61 -6.51 18.14
N ILE A 31 1.78 -6.24 17.13
CA ILE A 31 1.43 -4.86 16.71
C ILE A 31 0.89 -4.07 17.90
N ASP A 32 -0.05 -4.65 18.65
CA ASP A 32 -0.65 -3.98 19.81
C ASP A 32 0.32 -3.89 21.00
N THR A 33 1.16 -4.92 21.16
CA THR A 33 2.13 -5.08 22.26
C THR A 33 3.22 -4.02 22.18
N TYR A 34 3.72 -3.76 20.97
CA TYR A 34 4.76 -2.76 20.72
C TYR A 34 4.21 -1.39 20.33
N ALA A 35 2.89 -1.22 20.36
CA ALA A 35 2.21 0.03 19.98
C ALA A 35 2.65 0.52 18.59
N CYS A 36 2.68 -0.40 17.62
CA CYS A 36 3.00 -0.07 16.25
C CYS A 36 1.91 0.82 15.64
N ASP A 37 2.33 1.83 14.88
CA ASP A 37 1.44 2.72 14.11
C ASP A 37 1.02 2.08 12.78
N GLY A 38 1.63 0.97 12.42
CA GLY A 38 1.33 0.27 11.19
C GLY A 38 2.01 -1.07 11.07
N PHE A 39 1.71 -1.75 9.98
CA PHE A 39 2.31 -3.02 9.66
C PHE A 39 2.44 -3.21 8.16
N THR A 40 3.42 -4.01 7.77
CA THR A 40 3.60 -4.50 6.40
C THR A 40 3.65 -6.01 6.40
N ILE A 41 2.97 -6.62 5.42
CA ILE A 41 2.95 -8.06 5.22
C ILE A 41 3.61 -8.36 3.88
N ALA A 42 4.70 -9.11 3.90
CA ALA A 42 5.29 -9.71 2.73
C ALA A 42 4.75 -11.14 2.58
N PRO A 43 3.74 -11.39 1.72
CA PRO A 43 3.08 -12.69 1.66
C PRO A 43 3.97 -13.81 1.10
N GLU A 44 5.15 -13.48 0.58
CA GLU A 44 6.17 -14.46 0.14
C GLU A 44 6.57 -15.37 1.31
N ASP A 45 5.97 -16.56 1.33
CA ASP A 45 6.28 -17.60 2.30
C ASP A 45 7.25 -18.59 1.65
N VAL A 46 8.56 -18.28 1.76
CA VAL A 46 9.66 -19.10 1.22
C VAL A 46 9.74 -20.50 1.89
N VAL A 47 8.95 -20.74 2.95
CA VAL A 47 9.04 -21.94 3.79
C VAL A 47 8.42 -23.19 3.15
N GLN A 48 7.58 -23.06 2.11
CA GLN A 48 6.95 -24.22 1.44
C GLN A 48 7.37 -24.47 -0.02
N GLY A 49 8.28 -23.67 -0.59
CA GLY A 49 8.69 -23.84 -1.99
C GLY A 49 7.58 -23.57 -3.03
N GLU A 50 6.40 -23.13 -2.58
CA GLU A 50 5.28 -22.76 -3.43
C GLU A 50 4.98 -21.28 -3.27
N LEU A 51 5.20 -20.52 -4.34
CA LEU A 51 4.59 -19.21 -4.53
C LEU A 51 3.08 -19.41 -4.62
N LYS A 52 2.39 -19.31 -3.49
CA LYS A 52 0.92 -19.35 -3.50
C LYS A 52 0.41 -18.09 -4.19
N ALA A 53 -0.33 -18.29 -5.28
CA ALA A 53 -0.95 -17.21 -6.03
C ALA A 53 -1.96 -16.41 -5.19
N HIS A 54 -2.51 -17.02 -4.14
CA HIS A 54 -3.53 -16.44 -3.27
C HIS A 54 -3.17 -16.56 -1.78
N PHE A 55 -3.59 -15.59 -0.98
CA PHE A 55 -3.45 -15.63 0.48
C PHE A 55 -4.72 -15.15 1.22
N PHE A 56 -4.85 -15.61 2.47
CA PHE A 56 -5.87 -15.20 3.44
C PHE A 56 -5.14 -14.61 4.66
N LEU A 57 -5.65 -13.52 5.22
CA LEU A 57 -5.09 -12.87 6.40
C LEU A 57 -6.15 -12.76 7.50
N ASP A 58 -5.81 -13.24 8.69
CA ASP A 58 -6.62 -13.03 9.88
C ASP A 58 -6.13 -11.81 10.67
N PHE A 59 -6.92 -10.74 10.65
CA PHE A 59 -6.69 -9.51 11.43
C PHE A 59 -7.30 -9.56 12.84
N GLY A 60 -7.90 -10.68 13.25
CA GLY A 60 -8.60 -10.85 14.52
C GLY A 60 -7.72 -10.64 15.76
N LYS A 61 -6.40 -10.81 15.61
CA LYS A 61 -5.40 -10.61 16.68
C LYS A 61 -4.90 -9.16 16.82
N VAL A 62 -5.20 -8.29 15.86
CA VAL A 62 -4.93 -6.84 15.94
C VAL A 62 -6.14 -6.16 16.57
N LYS A 63 -6.03 -5.78 17.84
CA LYS A 63 -7.11 -5.20 18.65
C LYS A 63 -7.14 -3.68 18.57
N LYS A 64 -5.99 -3.00 18.54
CA LYS A 64 -5.91 -1.53 18.51
C LYS A 64 -5.96 -0.99 17.07
N ARG A 65 -7.00 -1.35 16.32
CA ARG A 65 -7.11 -1.03 14.88
C ARG A 65 -7.18 0.47 14.59
N ASP A 66 -7.74 1.26 15.51
CA ASP A 66 -7.76 2.72 15.40
C ASP A 66 -6.37 3.36 15.58
N ALA A 67 -5.39 2.66 16.16
CA ALA A 67 -4.01 3.18 16.24
C ALA A 67 -3.25 3.02 14.90
N ILE A 68 -3.78 2.22 13.98
CA ILE A 68 -3.12 1.92 12.71
C ILE A 68 -3.38 3.05 11.71
N VAL A 69 -2.30 3.67 11.26
CA VAL A 69 -2.29 4.73 10.25
C VAL A 69 -1.67 4.26 8.93
N GLU A 70 -0.96 3.14 8.93
CA GLU A 70 -0.24 2.61 7.77
C GLU A 70 -0.39 1.10 7.60
N ILE A 71 -0.74 0.67 6.39
CA ILE A 71 -0.84 -0.74 6.01
C ILE A 71 0.03 -0.97 4.76
N GLY A 72 0.83 -2.03 4.78
CA GLY A 72 1.64 -2.45 3.64
C GLY A 72 1.37 -3.91 3.25
N ILE A 73 1.31 -4.18 1.95
CA ILE A 73 1.35 -5.54 1.39
C ILE A 73 2.39 -5.58 0.28
N GLN A 74 3.45 -6.37 0.47
CA GLN A 74 4.64 -6.34 -0.39
C GLN A 74 4.97 -7.72 -0.96
N GLY A 75 4.74 -7.95 -2.25
CA GLY A 75 5.19 -9.17 -2.92
C GLY A 75 4.32 -9.56 -4.12
N GLU A 76 4.76 -10.58 -4.85
CA GLU A 76 4.00 -11.08 -6.01
C GLU A 76 2.86 -11.99 -5.58
N SER A 77 1.70 -11.42 -5.25
CA SER A 77 0.52 -12.21 -4.87
C SER A 77 -0.79 -11.44 -5.07
N LYS A 78 -1.91 -12.14 -4.90
CA LYS A 78 -3.25 -11.55 -4.82
C LYS A 78 -3.99 -12.13 -3.62
N PHE A 79 -5.01 -11.43 -3.15
CA PHE A 79 -5.93 -12.02 -2.18
C PHE A 79 -6.66 -13.21 -2.79
N ALA A 80 -7.16 -14.11 -1.95
CA ALA A 80 -8.13 -15.12 -2.38
C ALA A 80 -9.39 -14.43 -2.95
N ASP A 81 -10.05 -15.05 -3.94
CA ASP A 81 -11.22 -14.45 -4.60
C ASP A 81 -12.41 -14.25 -3.63
N ASP A 82 -12.44 -15.02 -2.54
CA ASP A 82 -13.42 -14.97 -1.46
C ASP A 82 -12.94 -14.17 -0.24
N PHE A 83 -11.81 -13.46 -0.35
CA PHE A 83 -11.30 -12.64 0.74
C PHE A 83 -12.24 -11.47 1.03
N ASP A 84 -12.57 -11.29 2.31
CA ASP A 84 -13.42 -10.19 2.78
C ASP A 84 -12.60 -8.89 2.94
N ASP A 85 -12.57 -8.09 1.87
CA ASP A 85 -11.94 -6.77 1.87
C ASP A 85 -12.52 -5.80 2.91
N ASP A 86 -13.76 -6.01 3.40
CA ASP A 86 -14.40 -5.12 4.37
C ASP A 86 -13.71 -5.13 5.74
N VAL A 87 -12.86 -6.14 6.00
CA VAL A 87 -12.00 -6.14 7.19
C VAL A 87 -11.12 -4.90 7.24
N PHE A 88 -10.71 -4.34 6.09
CA PHE A 88 -9.90 -3.12 6.03
C PHE A 88 -10.64 -1.89 6.56
N LYS A 89 -11.98 -1.84 6.44
CA LYS A 89 -12.80 -0.74 6.98
C LYS A 89 -12.72 -0.63 8.50
N THR A 90 -12.25 -1.67 9.17
CA THR A 90 -12.06 -1.67 10.62
C THR A 90 -10.81 -0.89 11.07
N PHE A 91 -9.93 -0.49 10.13
CA PHE A 91 -8.75 0.34 10.38
C PHE A 91 -9.04 1.80 9.96
N LYS A 92 -9.77 2.54 10.79
CA LYS A 92 -10.40 3.82 10.42
C LYS A 92 -9.41 4.97 10.15
N ASN A 93 -8.20 4.88 10.68
CA ASN A 93 -7.21 5.97 10.65
C ASN A 93 -6.12 5.77 9.60
N VAL A 94 -6.24 4.73 8.76
CA VAL A 94 -5.27 4.46 7.69
C VAL A 94 -5.25 5.61 6.70
N ASN A 95 -4.09 6.23 6.59
CA ASN A 95 -3.79 7.32 5.67
C ASN A 95 -2.58 7.02 4.78
N ALA A 96 -1.87 5.92 5.01
CA ALA A 96 -0.76 5.48 4.19
C ALA A 96 -0.95 4.00 3.79
N LEU A 97 -0.75 3.72 2.50
CA LEU A 97 -0.83 2.38 1.94
C LEU A 97 0.45 2.09 1.18
N THR A 98 0.99 0.89 1.33
CA THR A 98 2.05 0.36 0.44
C THR A 98 1.53 -0.88 -0.26
N THR A 99 1.52 -0.92 -1.59
CA THR A 99 1.19 -2.15 -2.34
C THR A 99 2.23 -2.43 -3.40
N GLN A 100 2.98 -3.52 -3.28
CA GLN A 100 3.96 -3.93 -4.29
C GLN A 100 3.47 -5.19 -5.00
N ARG A 101 3.19 -5.10 -6.30
CA ARG A 101 2.75 -6.21 -7.17
C ARG A 101 1.48 -6.97 -6.72
N VAL A 102 0.75 -6.41 -5.76
CA VAL A 102 -0.62 -6.83 -5.40
C VAL A 102 -1.61 -6.01 -6.20
N SER A 103 -2.56 -6.69 -6.85
CA SER A 103 -3.70 -6.01 -7.46
C SER A 103 -4.64 -5.56 -6.35
N SER A 104 -4.82 -4.26 -6.29
CA SER A 104 -5.68 -3.57 -5.36
C SER A 104 -6.87 -3.15 -6.20
N GLY A 105 -7.94 -3.95 -6.13
CA GLY A 105 -9.11 -3.80 -7.01
C GLY A 105 -9.79 -2.43 -6.89
N PRO A 106 -10.93 -2.24 -7.59
CA PRO A 106 -11.63 -0.94 -7.64
C PRO A 106 -12.18 -0.46 -6.28
N VAL A 107 -12.12 -1.30 -5.25
CA VAL A 107 -12.70 -1.06 -3.92
C VAL A 107 -11.82 -0.23 -2.98
N LEU A 108 -10.52 -0.09 -3.26
CA LEU A 108 -9.59 0.61 -2.36
C LEU A 108 -10.05 2.01 -1.91
N PRO A 109 -10.66 2.85 -2.77
CA PRO A 109 -11.14 4.16 -2.34
C PRO A 109 -12.20 4.10 -1.25
N THR A 110 -13.05 3.06 -1.30
CA THR A 110 -14.06 2.78 -0.29
C THR A 110 -13.43 2.25 1.00
N LEU A 111 -12.35 1.47 0.89
CA LEU A 111 -11.63 0.90 2.04
C LEU A 111 -10.79 1.96 2.77
N PHE A 112 -10.17 2.87 2.03
CA PHE A 112 -9.25 3.89 2.54
C PHE A 112 -9.62 5.28 2.01
N PRO A 113 -10.74 5.86 2.46
CA PRO A 113 -11.25 7.13 1.93
C PRO A 113 -10.39 8.35 2.28
N GLN A 114 -9.53 8.24 3.31
CA GLN A 114 -8.66 9.31 3.80
C GLN A 114 -7.19 9.11 3.36
N LEU A 115 -6.95 8.30 2.32
CA LEU A 115 -5.60 7.97 1.88
C LEU A 115 -4.82 9.23 1.47
N GLY A 116 -3.75 9.50 2.21
CA GLY A 116 -2.84 10.63 2.00
C GLY A 116 -1.50 10.23 1.36
N ALA A 117 -1.13 8.96 1.41
CA ALA A 117 0.05 8.44 0.72
C ALA A 117 -0.20 7.03 0.19
N TRP A 118 0.20 6.79 -1.06
CA TRP A 118 0.22 5.45 -1.64
C TRP A 118 1.59 5.15 -2.24
N GLU A 119 2.29 4.19 -1.65
CA GLU A 119 3.66 3.83 -1.99
C GLU A 119 3.75 2.51 -2.78
N ASN A 120 4.74 2.42 -3.67
CA ASN A 120 5.17 1.23 -4.43
C ASN A 120 4.13 0.61 -5.38
N LEU A 121 3.07 1.35 -5.74
CA LEU A 121 1.98 0.89 -6.58
C LEU A 121 2.48 0.29 -7.91
N ALA A 122 2.20 -1.00 -8.15
CA ALA A 122 2.54 -1.64 -9.42
C ALA A 122 1.52 -1.28 -10.51
N TRP A 123 1.95 -0.46 -11.49
CA TRP A 123 1.10 0.08 -12.56
C TRP A 123 0.37 -1.03 -13.36
N ASN A 124 1.10 -2.06 -13.78
CA ASN A 124 0.55 -3.15 -14.60
C ASN A 124 -0.48 -4.03 -13.87
N SER A 125 -0.43 -4.08 -12.53
CA SER A 125 -1.30 -4.93 -11.71
C SER A 125 -2.57 -4.20 -11.24
N ASN A 126 -2.63 -2.87 -11.39
CA ASN A 126 -3.64 -2.03 -10.73
C ASN A 126 -4.40 -1.10 -11.70
N THR A 127 -4.27 -1.33 -13.01
CA THR A 127 -4.95 -0.63 -14.12
C THR A 127 -5.58 0.71 -13.69
N LEU A 128 -4.76 1.75 -13.58
CA LEU A 128 -5.10 3.05 -12.96
C LEU A 128 -6.07 3.92 -13.80
N CYS A 129 -7.10 3.30 -14.39
CA CYS A 129 -8.10 3.98 -15.19
C CYS A 129 -8.88 5.05 -14.38
N SER A 130 -8.87 4.99 -13.05
CA SER A 130 -9.59 5.95 -12.20
C SER A 130 -8.90 6.24 -10.86
N LEU A 131 -7.75 6.94 -10.90
CA LEU A 131 -7.40 7.87 -9.80
C LEU A 131 -8.42 9.03 -9.71
N ASN A 132 -9.27 9.18 -10.73
CA ASN A 132 -10.28 10.21 -10.85
C ASN A 132 -11.43 10.03 -9.85
N GLY A 133 -11.66 11.02 -8.99
CA GLY A 133 -12.79 11.10 -8.04
C GLY A 133 -12.64 10.32 -6.73
N SER A 134 -11.79 9.29 -6.72
CA SER A 134 -11.69 8.31 -5.63
C SER A 134 -10.86 8.75 -4.42
N TRP A 135 -9.74 9.45 -4.64
CA TRP A 135 -8.91 10.01 -3.57
C TRP A 135 -8.67 11.49 -3.81
N ALA A 136 -9.68 12.28 -3.46
CA ALA A 136 -9.69 13.73 -3.67
C ALA A 136 -8.56 14.49 -2.94
N ARG A 137 -7.73 13.82 -2.13
CA ARG A 137 -6.67 14.40 -1.32
C ARG A 137 -5.44 13.49 -1.21
N LEU A 138 -5.01 12.82 -2.28
CA LEU A 138 -3.77 12.03 -2.30
C LEU A 138 -2.56 12.92 -2.65
N PRO A 139 -1.83 13.52 -1.69
CA PRO A 139 -0.67 14.36 -1.99
C PRO A 139 0.57 13.56 -2.38
N ARG A 140 0.67 12.28 -2.02
CA ARG A 140 1.86 11.46 -2.26
C ARG A 140 1.51 10.17 -2.97
N LEU A 141 2.20 9.91 -4.08
CA LEU A 141 2.00 8.73 -4.89
C LEU A 141 3.35 8.24 -5.42
N SER A 142 3.66 6.98 -5.18
CA SER A 142 4.81 6.29 -5.75
C SER A 142 4.35 5.12 -6.61
N ILE A 143 4.81 5.08 -7.86
CA ILE A 143 4.38 4.12 -8.87
C ILE A 143 5.59 3.40 -9.47
N HIS A 144 5.49 2.08 -9.57
CA HIS A 144 6.45 1.20 -10.20
C HIS A 144 5.92 0.64 -11.52
N GLY A 145 6.78 0.63 -12.54
CA GLY A 145 6.47 0.07 -13.85
C GLY A 145 5.52 0.94 -14.67
N PHE A 146 5.48 2.26 -14.44
CA PHE A 146 4.60 3.17 -15.15
C PHE A 146 4.85 3.11 -16.66
N SER A 147 3.79 2.86 -17.43
CA SER A 147 3.81 2.78 -18.90
C SER A 147 2.69 3.59 -19.57
N GLY A 148 1.98 4.42 -18.79
CA GLY A 148 0.84 5.21 -19.23
C GLY A 148 1.18 6.65 -19.64
N SER A 149 0.14 7.44 -19.89
CA SER A 149 0.26 8.89 -20.12
C SER A 149 0.18 9.65 -18.80
N PHE A 150 1.00 10.71 -18.67
CA PHE A 150 0.98 11.61 -17.50
C PHE A 150 -0.36 12.31 -17.29
N GLY A 151 -1.23 12.37 -18.30
CA GLY A 151 -2.57 12.99 -18.17
C GLY A 151 -3.48 12.33 -17.13
N VAL A 152 -3.15 11.13 -16.65
CA VAL A 152 -3.84 10.48 -15.53
C VAL A 152 -3.69 11.28 -14.21
N PHE A 153 -2.65 12.11 -14.11
CA PHE A 153 -2.34 12.94 -12.94
C PHE A 153 -2.83 14.39 -13.07
N ASP A 154 -3.37 14.79 -14.22
CA ASP A 154 -3.82 16.17 -14.44
C ASP A 154 -4.93 16.54 -13.43
N GLU A 155 -4.88 17.78 -12.93
CA GLU A 155 -5.83 18.34 -11.96
C GLU A 155 -5.93 17.59 -10.62
N ARG A 156 -4.94 16.73 -10.31
CA ARG A 156 -4.85 16.02 -9.03
C ARG A 156 -4.10 16.83 -7.98
N PRO A 157 -4.45 16.69 -6.69
CA PRO A 157 -3.74 17.34 -5.60
C PRO A 157 -2.42 16.63 -5.24
N ILE A 158 -1.74 16.00 -6.21
CA ILE A 158 -0.50 15.24 -5.99
C ILE A 158 0.65 16.25 -5.88
N ARG A 159 1.22 16.40 -4.69
CA ARG A 159 2.36 17.28 -4.41
C ARG A 159 3.70 16.56 -4.55
N THR A 160 3.70 15.24 -4.46
CA THR A 160 4.90 14.41 -4.55
C THR A 160 4.56 13.17 -5.34
N LEU A 161 5.18 13.05 -6.51
CA LEU A 161 5.04 11.92 -7.41
C LEU A 161 6.40 11.26 -7.58
N PHE A 162 6.52 9.99 -7.18
CA PHE A 162 7.69 9.18 -7.44
C PHE A 162 7.36 8.15 -8.51
N LEU A 163 8.16 8.11 -9.59
CA LEU A 163 7.93 7.24 -10.73
C LEU A 163 9.16 6.39 -11.01
N ILE A 164 9.00 5.08 -10.99
CA ILE A 164 9.93 4.15 -11.62
C ILE A 164 9.29 3.67 -12.92
N SER A 165 9.83 4.15 -14.04
CA SER A 165 9.32 3.85 -15.38
C SER A 165 10.47 3.50 -16.32
N SER A 166 10.29 2.45 -17.11
CA SER A 166 11.12 2.16 -18.28
C SER A 166 10.62 2.85 -19.55
N ALA A 167 9.43 3.47 -19.49
CA ALA A 167 8.77 4.10 -20.63
C ALA A 167 9.11 5.60 -20.77
N ILE A 168 9.59 6.25 -19.71
CA ILE A 168 10.04 7.64 -19.76
C ILE A 168 11.34 7.69 -20.57
N LYS A 169 11.22 8.17 -21.81
CA LYS A 169 12.35 8.28 -22.76
C LYS A 169 12.80 9.73 -22.97
N ASN A 170 12.00 10.72 -22.56
CA ASN A 170 12.32 12.14 -22.74
C ASN A 170 12.01 12.95 -21.47
N ILE A 171 12.93 13.83 -21.09
CA ILE A 171 12.78 14.74 -19.96
C ILE A 171 11.69 15.80 -20.18
N ASP A 172 11.35 16.12 -21.45
CA ASP A 172 10.29 17.07 -21.78
C ASP A 172 8.90 16.61 -21.33
N GLU A 173 8.70 15.30 -21.14
CA GLU A 173 7.46 14.75 -20.58
C GLU A 173 7.23 15.21 -19.13
N PHE A 174 8.31 15.51 -18.38
CA PHE A 174 8.23 16.08 -17.03
C PHE A 174 7.91 17.58 -17.02
N ALA A 175 8.06 18.28 -18.15
CA ALA A 175 7.74 19.71 -18.20
C ALA A 175 6.26 19.99 -17.90
N ARG A 176 5.37 19.01 -18.13
CA ARG A 176 3.96 19.04 -17.73
C ARG A 176 3.74 18.88 -16.23
N CYS A 177 4.66 18.23 -15.52
CA CYS A 177 4.59 18.07 -14.06
C CYS A 177 5.01 19.32 -13.28
N LYS A 178 5.49 20.39 -13.94
CA LYS A 178 5.92 21.64 -13.28
C LYS A 178 4.79 22.41 -12.56
N SER A 179 3.54 21.99 -12.73
CA SER A 179 2.37 22.59 -12.07
C SER A 179 1.74 21.72 -10.96
N LEU A 180 2.37 20.60 -10.60
CA LEU A 180 1.96 19.74 -9.48
C LEU A 180 2.55 20.22 -8.14
#